data_AF-A0A6A6EGM9-F1
#
_entry.id   AF-A0A6A6EGM9-F1
#
_cell.length_a   1.000
_cell.length_b   1.000
_cell.length_c   1.000
_cell.angle_alpha   90.00
_cell.angle_beta   90.00
_cell.angle_gamma   90.00
#
_symmetry.space_group_name_H-M   'P 1'
#
loop_
_entity.id
_entity.type
_entity.pdbx_description
1 polymer ?
#
loop_
_entity_poly.entity_id
_entity_poly.type
_entity_poly.pdbx_seq_one_letter_code
_entity_poly.pdbx_strand_id
1 'polypeptide(L)'
;MDPSTGNDSTLTVIINSLRDRDIAFVASKKAPISDIYDTLSIRVPWILNSRIILTTNSRRKVDRSPCPISSLLNSSTDTFLPLRLTVPLCGGKGGFGSILRAQGGRMSSRKKRQNGDANGSARNLDGRRLRTITEAKTLAEYLATKPEMEKREKDERRKRWQDIVESTERKEEEIRAGRGQARLDGKWVEDKEECENKTREAVLKALERSSSEEGEEEVKPSASTKAAAPRTMFGWEDEDEEFMSDSEEEEEVSEEDVKVIEGKGKGKAV
;
A
#
# COMPACT_ATOMS: atom_id res chain seq x y z
N MET A 1 44.75 -31.09 -57.22
CA MET A 1 45.73 -30.29 -56.43
C MET A 1 44.99 -29.02 -56.03
N ASP A 2 44.14 -29.15 -55.02
CA ASP A 2 43.40 -28.01 -54.48
C ASP A 2 44.31 -27.29 -53.48
N PRO A 3 44.50 -25.96 -53.60
CA PRO A 3 45.25 -25.24 -52.60
C PRO A 3 44.43 -25.23 -51.31
N SER A 4 45.03 -25.79 -50.26
CA SER A 4 44.56 -25.68 -48.89
C SER A 4 44.28 -24.21 -48.55
N THR A 5 43.00 -23.84 -48.56
CA THR A 5 42.53 -22.61 -47.93
C THR A 5 42.86 -22.73 -46.45
N GLY A 6 43.98 -22.11 -46.05
CA GLY A 6 44.35 -21.97 -44.66
C GLY A 6 43.15 -21.44 -43.87
N ASN A 7 42.94 -21.99 -42.68
CA ASN A 7 41.88 -21.62 -41.76
C ASN A 7 42.01 -20.15 -41.33
N ASP A 8 41.69 -19.20 -42.20
CA ASP A 8 41.43 -17.83 -41.83
C ASP A 8 40.07 -17.79 -41.18
N SER A 9 40.08 -18.22 -39.91
CA SER A 9 38.92 -18.18 -39.03
C SER A 9 38.32 -16.77 -39.06
N THR A 10 37.15 -16.68 -39.70
CA THR A 10 36.35 -15.48 -39.77
C THR A 10 35.66 -15.24 -38.43
N LEU A 11 35.45 -13.99 -38.10
CA LEU A 11 34.83 -13.54 -36.86
C LEU A 11 33.82 -12.44 -37.19
N THR A 12 32.63 -12.55 -36.61
CA THR A 12 31.59 -11.51 -36.73
C THR A 12 31.77 -10.48 -35.63
N VAL A 13 32.15 -9.25 -35.99
CA VAL A 13 32.22 -8.13 -35.03
C VAL A 13 30.85 -7.47 -34.99
N ILE A 14 30.28 -7.35 -33.79
CA ILE A 14 29.00 -6.70 -33.54
C ILE A 14 29.24 -5.50 -32.65
N ILE A 15 28.94 -4.30 -33.15
CA ILE A 15 29.13 -3.05 -32.42
C ILE A 15 27.75 -2.49 -32.05
N ASN A 16 27.44 -2.50 -30.75
CA ASN A 16 26.23 -1.90 -30.21
C ASN A 16 26.43 -0.39 -30.01
N SER A 17 25.60 0.41 -30.66
CA SER A 17 25.68 1.87 -30.68
C SER A 17 24.56 2.53 -29.84
N LEU A 18 24.81 3.73 -29.35
CA LEU A 18 23.94 4.57 -28.50
C LEU A 18 22.57 4.97 -29.09
N ARG A 19 22.20 4.49 -30.28
CA ARG A 19 20.96 4.86 -30.99
C ARG A 19 20.24 3.65 -31.58
N ASP A 20 20.33 2.50 -30.93
CA ASP A 20 19.70 1.23 -31.33
C ASP A 20 20.00 0.80 -32.78
N ARG A 21 21.18 1.22 -33.27
CA ARG A 21 21.70 0.83 -34.58
C ARG A 21 22.94 -0.01 -34.37
N ASP A 22 22.75 -1.31 -34.41
CA ASP A 22 23.84 -2.27 -34.35
C ASP A 22 24.57 -2.33 -35.68
N ILE A 23 25.89 -2.39 -35.61
CA ILE A 23 26.76 -2.48 -36.80
C ILE A 23 27.46 -3.83 -36.74
N ALA A 24 27.10 -4.70 -37.67
CA ALA A 24 27.74 -6.00 -37.81
C ALA A 24 28.57 -6.06 -39.09
N PHE A 25 29.79 -6.60 -38.99
CA PHE A 25 30.62 -6.93 -40.13
C PHE A 25 31.53 -8.12 -39.84
N VAL A 26 31.98 -8.77 -40.91
CA VAL A 26 32.90 -9.90 -40.82
C VAL A 26 34.33 -9.37 -40.89
N ALA A 27 35.17 -9.85 -39.98
CA ALA A 27 36.61 -9.57 -39.94
C ALA A 27 37.38 -10.89 -39.78
N SER A 28 38.66 -10.91 -40.20
CA SER A 28 39.55 -12.05 -39.93
C SER A 28 40.08 -11.98 -38.50
N LYS A 29 40.25 -13.11 -37.81
CA LYS A 29 40.88 -13.13 -36.47
C LYS A 29 42.29 -12.57 -36.45
N LYS A 30 43.02 -12.63 -37.58
CA LYS A 30 44.38 -12.08 -37.73
C LYS A 30 44.40 -10.61 -38.13
N ALA A 31 43.27 -10.05 -38.57
CA ALA A 31 43.21 -8.65 -38.97
C ALA A 31 43.57 -7.76 -37.77
N PRO A 32 44.25 -6.63 -38.00
CA PRO A 32 44.58 -5.69 -36.94
C PRO A 32 43.34 -5.02 -36.39
N ILE A 33 43.37 -4.63 -35.12
CA ILE A 33 42.27 -3.90 -34.48
C ILE A 33 42.00 -2.54 -35.16
N SER A 34 42.97 -1.96 -35.87
CA SER A 34 42.76 -0.77 -36.70
C SER A 34 41.65 -0.92 -37.74
N ASP A 35 41.47 -2.11 -38.33
CA ASP A 35 40.46 -2.35 -39.36
C ASP A 35 39.03 -2.15 -38.82
N ILE A 36 38.82 -2.43 -37.53
CA ILE A 36 37.54 -2.16 -36.84
C ILE A 36 37.26 -0.65 -36.81
N TYR A 37 38.30 0.17 -36.61
CA TYR A 37 38.15 1.62 -36.59
C TYR A 37 37.96 2.20 -37.99
N ASP A 38 38.61 1.63 -39.01
CA ASP A 38 38.46 2.07 -40.40
C ASP A 38 37.06 1.74 -40.92
N THR A 39 36.57 0.53 -40.68
CA THR A 39 35.18 0.16 -41.00
C THR A 39 34.15 1.02 -40.25
N LEU A 40 34.42 1.37 -38.98
CA LEU A 40 33.57 2.27 -38.21
C LEU A 40 33.57 3.69 -38.78
N SER A 41 34.72 4.18 -39.26
CA SER A 41 34.83 5.51 -39.86
C SER A 41 33.99 5.66 -41.14
N ILE A 42 33.91 4.60 -41.94
CA ILE A 42 33.13 4.54 -43.17
C ILE A 42 31.63 4.41 -42.87
N ARG A 43 31.28 3.50 -41.94
CA ARG A 43 29.87 3.19 -41.63
C ARG A 43 29.22 4.21 -40.72
N VAL A 44 30.02 4.98 -39.96
CA VAL A 44 29.52 5.91 -38.95
C VAL A 44 30.20 7.29 -39.02
N PRO A 45 29.97 8.07 -40.08
CA PRO A 45 30.62 9.37 -40.25
C PRO A 45 30.29 10.36 -39.14
N TRP A 46 29.10 10.27 -38.53
CA TRP A 46 28.65 11.23 -37.51
C TRP A 46 29.44 11.17 -36.20
N ILE A 47 30.21 10.10 -35.95
CA ILE A 47 31.03 9.97 -34.74
C ILE A 47 32.46 10.48 -34.94
N LEU A 48 32.88 10.78 -36.18
CA LEU A 48 34.25 11.23 -36.48
C LEU A 48 34.67 12.51 -35.73
N ASN A 49 33.70 13.37 -35.43
CA ASN A 49 33.93 14.63 -34.71
C ASN A 49 33.96 14.47 -33.18
N SER A 50 33.68 13.26 -32.66
CA SER A 50 33.61 12.97 -31.23
C SER A 50 34.67 11.97 -30.82
N ARG A 51 35.11 12.03 -29.57
CA ARG A 51 35.92 10.94 -29.01
C ARG A 51 35.07 9.68 -28.95
N ILE A 52 35.68 8.55 -29.26
CA ILE A 52 35.03 7.24 -29.27
C ILE A 52 35.68 6.35 -28.23
N ILE A 53 34.88 5.59 -27.50
CA ILE A 53 35.34 4.55 -26.60
C ILE A 53 34.66 3.25 -27.02
N LEU A 54 35.45 2.33 -27.55
CA LEU A 54 35.05 0.95 -27.81
C LEU A 54 35.45 0.08 -26.61
N THR A 55 34.50 -0.69 -26.09
CA THR A 55 34.74 -1.66 -25.01
C THR A 55 34.19 -3.03 -25.35
N THR A 56 34.90 -4.09 -24.98
CA THR A 56 34.35 -5.45 -25.00
C THR A 56 33.30 -5.64 -23.89
N ASN A 57 32.59 -6.77 -23.90
CA ASN A 57 31.69 -7.16 -22.79
C ASN A 57 32.44 -7.26 -21.44
N SER A 58 33.70 -7.70 -21.46
CA SER A 58 34.60 -7.74 -20.29
C SER A 58 35.11 -6.36 -19.85
N ARG A 59 34.51 -5.26 -20.35
CA ARG A 59 34.89 -3.86 -20.08
C ARG A 59 36.36 -3.53 -20.41
N ARG A 60 36.98 -4.31 -21.29
CA ARG A 60 38.33 -3.98 -21.80
C ARG A 60 38.20 -2.93 -22.88
N LYS A 61 39.00 -1.87 -22.76
CA LYS A 61 39.08 -0.81 -23.77
C LYS A 61 39.79 -1.38 -25.00
N VAL A 62 39.20 -1.17 -26.18
CA VAL A 62 39.78 -1.56 -27.46
C VAL A 62 40.49 -0.34 -28.02
N ASP A 63 41.81 -0.27 -27.94
CA ASP A 63 42.59 0.84 -28.51
C ASP A 63 42.99 0.56 -29.97
N ARG A 64 43.19 1.62 -30.75
CA ARG A 64 43.76 1.52 -32.11
C ARG A 64 45.17 0.95 -32.03
N SER A 65 45.32 -0.32 -32.37
CA SER A 65 46.60 -1.03 -32.31
C SER A 65 46.73 -2.00 -33.49
N PRO A 66 47.96 -2.33 -33.90
CA PRO A 66 48.21 -3.32 -34.95
C PRO A 66 48.07 -4.77 -34.43
N CYS A 67 47.72 -4.97 -33.17
CA CYS A 67 47.50 -6.29 -32.59
C CYS A 67 46.31 -6.98 -33.27
N PRO A 68 46.33 -8.33 -33.38
CA PRO A 68 45.24 -9.06 -34.02
C PRO A 68 43.96 -8.99 -33.18
N ILE A 69 42.80 -9.01 -33.84
CA ILE A 69 41.48 -9.03 -33.18
C ILE A 69 41.33 -10.24 -32.26
N SER A 70 42.03 -11.35 -32.53
CA SER A 70 42.07 -12.52 -31.64
C SER A 70 42.51 -12.21 -30.21
N SER A 71 43.31 -11.15 -29.99
CA SER A 71 43.73 -10.71 -28.65
C SER A 71 42.59 -10.16 -27.78
N LEU A 72 41.46 -9.80 -28.40
CA LEU A 72 40.27 -9.29 -27.71
C LEU A 72 39.27 -10.40 -27.34
N LEU A 73 39.48 -11.63 -27.84
CA LEU A 73 38.61 -12.77 -27.57
C LEU A 73 38.93 -13.39 -26.22
N ASN A 74 37.91 -13.90 -25.54
CA ASN A 74 38.10 -14.66 -24.30
C ASN A 74 38.46 -16.12 -24.61
N SER A 75 37.91 -16.68 -25.69
CA SER A 75 38.26 -18.01 -26.19
C SER A 75 38.71 -17.95 -27.65
N SER A 76 39.67 -18.79 -28.02
CA SER A 76 40.12 -18.94 -29.41
C SER A 76 39.04 -19.53 -30.33
N THR A 77 38.02 -20.19 -29.76
CA THR A 77 36.88 -20.78 -30.47
C THR A 77 35.76 -19.78 -30.75
N ASP A 78 35.80 -18.58 -30.18
CA ASP A 78 34.74 -17.59 -30.34
C ASP A 78 34.59 -17.18 -31.82
N THR A 79 33.34 -17.12 -32.28
CA THR A 79 32.95 -16.75 -33.66
C THR A 79 32.43 -15.33 -33.76
N PHE A 80 32.10 -14.70 -32.62
CA PHE A 80 31.59 -13.34 -32.55
C PHE A 80 32.36 -12.50 -31.52
N LEU A 81 32.50 -11.21 -31.79
CA LEU A 81 33.10 -10.23 -30.86
C LEU A 81 32.10 -9.10 -30.62
N PRO A 82 31.44 -9.09 -29.46
CA PRO A 82 30.55 -8.01 -29.08
C PRO A 82 31.36 -6.83 -28.54
N LEU A 83 31.21 -5.68 -29.20
CA LEU A 83 31.77 -4.40 -28.82
C LEU A 83 30.65 -3.42 -28.49
N ARG A 84 30.87 -2.60 -27.48
CA ARG A 84 30.00 -1.48 -27.13
C ARG A 84 30.67 -0.19 -27.54
N LEU A 85 29.95 0.60 -28.33
CA LEU A 85 30.37 1.91 -28.79
C LEU A 85 29.76 2.97 -27.88
N THR A 86 30.62 3.68 -27.15
CA THR A 86 30.23 4.79 -26.30
C THR A 86 30.89 6.07 -26.77
N VAL A 87 30.10 7.14 -26.84
CA VAL A 87 30.56 8.48 -27.18
C VAL A 87 30.52 9.29 -25.89
N PRO A 88 31.66 9.69 -25.30
CA PRO A 88 31.67 10.65 -24.19
C PRO A 88 30.92 11.91 -24.60
N LEU A 89 29.79 12.13 -23.93
CA LEU A 89 29.07 13.38 -24.06
C LEU A 89 29.92 14.49 -23.45
N CYS A 90 30.04 15.60 -24.16
CA CYS A 90 30.72 16.80 -23.70
C CYS A 90 29.91 17.47 -22.59
N GLY A 91 30.01 16.93 -21.38
CA GLY A 91 29.64 17.62 -20.16
C GLY A 91 28.22 17.44 -19.66
N GLY A 92 28.13 17.53 -18.33
CA GLY A 92 26.93 17.38 -17.52
C GLY A 92 27.31 16.81 -16.15
N LYS A 93 28.06 17.56 -15.32
CA LYS A 93 28.30 17.20 -13.90
C LYS A 93 27.02 17.33 -13.04
N GLY A 94 25.85 17.13 -13.62
CA GLY A 94 24.61 17.76 -13.17
C GLY A 94 23.52 16.74 -12.90
N GLY A 95 23.54 16.17 -11.70
CA GLY A 95 22.43 15.35 -11.21
C GLY A 95 22.82 14.64 -9.93
N PHE A 96 23.91 13.88 -9.94
CA PHE A 96 24.32 13.12 -8.76
C PHE A 96 24.57 14.00 -7.52
N GLY A 97 25.31 15.10 -7.68
CA GLY A 97 25.53 16.04 -6.56
C GLY A 97 24.25 16.75 -6.09
N SER A 98 23.30 17.04 -6.98
CA SER A 98 22.02 17.63 -6.56
C SER A 98 21.11 16.60 -5.91
N ILE A 99 21.12 15.36 -6.37
CA ILE A 99 20.43 14.21 -5.75
C ILE A 99 20.99 13.98 -4.35
N LEU A 100 22.32 13.96 -4.18
CA LEU A 100 22.95 13.82 -2.87
C LEU A 100 22.57 14.97 -1.93
N ARG A 101 22.57 16.22 -2.41
CA ARG A 101 22.14 17.37 -1.60
C ARG A 101 20.64 17.28 -1.25
N ALA A 102 19.79 16.87 -2.19
CA ALA A 102 18.37 16.69 -1.97
C ALA A 102 18.08 15.56 -0.96
N GLN A 103 18.75 14.42 -1.09
CA GLN A 103 18.62 13.30 -0.15
C GLN A 103 19.19 13.65 1.23
N GLY A 104 20.38 14.26 1.30
CA GLY A 104 20.98 14.68 2.57
C GLY A 104 20.12 15.70 3.32
N GLY A 105 19.50 16.64 2.60
CA GLY A 105 18.51 17.56 3.16
C GLY A 105 17.33 16.82 3.81
N ARG A 106 16.74 15.84 3.10
CA ARG A 106 15.61 15.03 3.59
C ARG A 106 15.97 14.19 4.81
N MET A 107 17.16 13.60 4.82
CA MET A 107 17.64 12.78 5.95
C MET A 107 17.87 13.63 7.20
N SER A 108 18.43 14.84 7.04
CA SER A 108 18.68 15.75 8.16
C SER A 108 17.38 16.27 8.78
N SER A 109 16.37 16.60 7.97
CA SER A 109 15.09 17.11 8.46
C SER A 109 14.27 16.04 9.16
N ARG A 110 14.27 14.80 8.66
CA ARG A 110 13.58 13.67 9.29
C ARG A 110 14.20 13.32 10.64
N LYS A 111 15.53 13.31 10.74
CA LYS A 111 16.24 13.06 12.00
C LYS A 111 16.00 14.16 13.05
N LYS A 112 15.87 15.42 12.64
CA LYS A 112 15.55 16.52 13.56
C LYS A 112 14.13 16.42 14.13
N ARG A 113 13.15 15.98 13.34
CA ARG A 113 11.74 15.82 13.79
C ARG A 113 11.53 14.61 14.69
N GLN A 114 12.19 13.48 14.42
CA GLN A 114 12.01 12.25 15.18
C GLN A 114 12.96 12.13 16.39
N ASN A 115 14.19 12.63 16.26
CA ASN A 115 15.29 12.34 17.19
C ASN A 115 15.93 13.58 17.84
N GLY A 116 15.32 14.75 17.70
CA GLY A 116 15.80 15.99 18.32
C GLY A 116 15.95 15.86 19.84
N ASP A 117 14.97 15.23 20.49
CA ASP A 117 14.98 14.93 21.94
C ASP A 117 15.27 13.46 22.28
N ALA A 118 15.19 12.54 21.31
CA ALA A 118 15.49 11.13 21.55
C ALA A 118 16.98 10.89 21.86
N ASN A 119 17.86 11.80 21.44
CA ASN A 119 19.27 11.80 21.80
C ASN A 119 19.52 12.48 23.17
N GLY A 120 18.75 12.12 24.20
CA GLY A 120 18.97 12.50 25.60
C GLY A 120 20.24 11.89 26.23
N SER A 121 21.26 11.59 25.39
CA SER A 121 22.55 11.04 25.80
C SER A 121 23.47 12.08 26.43
N ALA A 122 23.20 13.37 26.21
CA ALA A 122 23.88 14.43 26.94
C ALA A 122 23.59 14.31 28.45
N ARG A 123 24.62 14.55 29.24
CA ARG A 123 24.59 14.48 30.71
C ARG A 123 24.63 15.90 31.27
N ASN A 124 24.00 16.10 32.42
CA ASN A 124 24.11 17.36 33.17
C ASN A 124 25.42 17.39 33.95
N LEU A 125 25.75 18.55 34.53
CA LEU A 125 26.94 18.73 35.39
C LEU A 125 26.94 17.81 36.62
N ASP A 126 25.78 17.32 37.03
CA ASP A 126 25.57 16.30 38.08
C ASP A 126 25.78 14.85 37.57
N GLY A 127 26.19 14.67 36.31
CA GLY A 127 26.44 13.34 35.72
C GLY A 127 25.17 12.53 35.41
N ARG A 128 23.97 13.04 35.65
CA ARG A 128 22.69 12.41 35.26
C ARG A 128 22.37 12.67 33.78
N ARG A 129 21.87 11.66 33.07
CA ARG A 129 21.44 11.81 31.66
C ARG A 129 20.20 12.71 31.59
N LEU A 130 20.10 13.53 30.55
CA LEU A 130 18.93 14.41 30.37
C LEU A 130 17.63 13.61 30.24
N ARG A 131 17.68 12.43 29.60
CA ARG A 131 16.54 11.51 29.45
C ARG A 131 15.89 11.12 30.79
N THR A 132 16.69 10.76 31.80
CA THR A 132 16.14 10.36 33.11
C THR A 132 15.50 11.53 33.84
N ILE A 133 15.98 12.76 33.60
CA ILE A 133 15.42 13.96 34.21
C ILE A 133 14.12 14.35 33.53
N THR A 134 14.03 14.24 32.20
CA THR A 134 12.77 14.47 31.48
C THR A 134 11.72 13.44 31.87
N GLU A 135 12.08 12.16 31.96
CA GLU A 135 11.17 11.09 32.40
C GLU A 135 10.66 11.33 33.83
N ALA A 136 11.54 11.75 34.75
CA ALA A 136 11.15 12.09 36.11
C ALA A 136 10.21 13.30 36.17
N LYS A 137 10.44 14.33 35.33
CA LYS A 137 9.55 15.49 35.23
C LYS A 137 8.17 15.11 34.70
N THR A 138 8.11 14.32 33.63
CA THR A 138 6.84 13.86 33.07
C THR A 138 6.06 13.00 34.06
N LEU A 139 6.73 12.16 34.84
CA LEU A 139 6.09 11.36 35.89
C LEU A 139 5.57 12.25 37.03
N ALA A 140 6.32 13.27 37.44
CA ALA A 140 5.88 14.21 38.46
C ALA A 140 4.66 15.02 38.00
N GLU A 141 4.66 15.49 36.75
CA GLU A 141 3.51 16.18 36.15
C GLU A 141 2.28 15.27 36.05
N TYR A 142 2.47 14.00 35.69
CA TYR A 142 1.38 13.02 35.66
C TYR A 142 0.78 12.77 37.06
N LEU A 143 1.63 12.61 38.07
CA LEU A 143 1.16 12.43 39.46
C LEU A 143 0.45 13.69 39.99
N ALA A 144 0.90 14.88 39.58
CA ALA A 144 0.26 16.14 39.94
C ALA A 144 -1.10 16.35 39.25
N THR A 145 -1.25 15.90 38.00
CA THR A 145 -2.48 16.04 37.21
C THR A 145 -3.52 14.96 37.50
N LYS A 146 -3.12 13.76 37.96
CA LYS A 146 -4.02 12.66 38.33
C LYS A 146 -5.20 13.06 39.24
N PRO A 147 -5.03 13.80 40.35
CA PRO A 147 -6.16 14.20 41.19
C PRO A 147 -7.10 15.20 40.52
N GLU A 148 -6.61 16.02 39.59
CA GLU A 148 -7.45 16.94 38.83
C GLU A 148 -8.26 16.19 37.78
N MET A 149 -7.64 15.23 37.09
CA MET A 149 -8.32 14.35 36.12
C MET A 149 -9.40 13.51 36.78
N GLU A 150 -9.12 12.93 37.96
CA GLU A 150 -10.10 12.12 38.70
C GLU A 150 -11.28 12.96 39.19
N LYS A 151 -11.04 14.22 39.60
CA LYS A 151 -12.12 15.16 39.94
C LYS A 151 -12.97 15.49 38.74
N ARG A 152 -12.36 15.82 37.59
CA ARG A 152 -13.07 16.09 36.34
C ARG A 152 -13.93 14.91 35.90
N GLU A 153 -13.41 13.69 35.97
CA GLU A 153 -14.16 12.48 35.64
C GLU A 153 -15.34 12.24 36.61
N LYS A 154 -15.14 12.46 37.92
CA LYS A 154 -16.23 12.38 38.91
C LYS A 154 -17.29 13.46 38.65
N ASP A 155 -16.89 14.65 38.22
CA ASP A 155 -17.80 15.76 37.94
C ASP A 155 -18.63 15.48 36.68
N GLU A 156 -18.00 14.96 35.62
CA GLU A 156 -18.70 14.51 34.42
C GLU A 156 -19.64 13.34 34.70
N ARG A 157 -19.21 12.37 35.52
CA ARG A 157 -20.07 11.27 35.96
C ARG A 157 -21.28 11.81 36.72
N ARG A 158 -21.09 12.75 37.64
CA ARG A 158 -22.21 13.39 38.37
C ARG A 158 -23.14 14.16 37.44
N LYS A 159 -22.62 14.89 36.46
CA LYS A 159 -23.44 15.58 35.44
C LYS A 159 -24.26 14.60 34.62
N ARG A 160 -23.66 13.53 34.09
CA ARG A 160 -24.39 12.48 33.35
C ARG A 160 -25.49 11.84 34.20
N TRP A 161 -25.21 11.58 35.48
CA TRP A 161 -26.24 11.08 36.40
C TRP A 161 -27.36 12.09 36.63
N GLN A 162 -27.04 13.37 36.79
CA GLN A 162 -28.03 14.44 36.92
C GLN A 162 -28.90 14.56 35.67
N ASP A 163 -28.31 14.53 34.48
CA ASP A 163 -29.04 14.60 33.21
C ASP A 163 -29.99 13.39 33.04
N ILE A 164 -29.55 12.19 33.45
CA ILE A 164 -30.40 10.99 33.43
C ILE A 164 -31.57 11.17 34.41
N VAL A 165 -31.30 11.60 35.64
CA VAL A 165 -32.34 11.82 36.67
C VAL A 165 -33.34 12.88 36.20
N GLU A 166 -32.88 14.01 35.68
CA GLU A 166 -33.74 15.07 35.15
C GLU A 166 -34.58 14.56 33.96
N SER A 167 -33.99 13.78 33.06
CA SER A 167 -34.73 13.19 31.94
C SER A 167 -35.77 12.17 32.39
N THR A 168 -35.53 11.43 33.48
CA THR A 168 -36.48 10.49 34.06
C THR A 168 -37.58 11.19 34.84
N GLU A 169 -37.26 12.24 35.60
CA GLU A 169 -38.23 13.06 36.32
C GLU A 169 -39.13 13.80 35.34
N ARG A 170 -38.58 14.36 34.26
CA ARG A 170 -39.38 14.96 33.18
C ARG A 170 -40.32 13.96 32.51
N LYS A 171 -39.84 12.74 32.24
CA LYS A 171 -40.69 11.65 31.72
C LYS A 171 -41.75 11.23 32.73
N GLU A 172 -41.41 11.18 34.02
CA GLU A 172 -42.34 10.84 35.08
C GLU A 172 -43.39 11.94 35.27
N GLU A 173 -43.01 13.21 35.18
CA GLU A 173 -43.92 14.36 35.18
C GLU A 173 -44.80 14.36 33.93
N GLU A 174 -44.30 14.00 32.76
CA GLU A 174 -45.12 13.84 31.54
C GLU A 174 -46.14 12.69 31.67
N ILE A 175 -45.74 11.58 32.32
CA ILE A 175 -46.63 10.45 32.64
C ILE A 175 -47.66 10.86 33.71
N ARG A 176 -47.22 11.53 34.79
CA ARG A 176 -48.04 11.94 35.94
C ARG A 176 -48.99 13.09 35.60
N ALA A 177 -48.58 14.02 34.76
CA ALA A 177 -49.40 15.12 34.25
C ALA A 177 -50.31 14.69 33.09
N GLY A 178 -50.34 13.40 32.75
CA GLY A 178 -51.24 12.84 31.74
C GLY A 178 -50.99 13.36 30.31
N ARG A 179 -49.80 13.89 30.03
CA ARG A 179 -49.39 14.41 28.70
C ARG A 179 -48.53 13.44 27.91
N GLY A 180 -48.19 12.28 28.48
CA GLY A 180 -47.50 11.21 27.80
C GLY A 180 -48.42 10.51 26.79
N GLN A 181 -48.03 10.53 25.51
CA GLN A 181 -48.54 9.71 24.41
C GLN A 181 -48.34 8.20 24.68
N ALA A 182 -49.06 7.68 25.68
CA ALA A 182 -49.22 6.25 25.94
C ALA A 182 -50.69 5.84 25.80
N ARG A 183 -51.42 6.52 24.90
CA ARG A 183 -52.58 5.90 24.27
C ARG A 183 -51.97 4.95 23.24
N LEU A 184 -52.18 3.64 23.43
CA LEU A 184 -52.07 2.67 22.33
C LEU A 184 -52.60 3.36 21.08
N ASP A 185 -51.77 3.42 20.03
CA ASP A 185 -52.10 4.11 18.79
C ASP A 185 -53.53 3.69 18.41
N GLY A 186 -54.46 4.66 18.37
CA GLY A 186 -55.88 4.34 18.20
C GLY A 186 -56.11 3.51 16.93
N LYS A 187 -55.29 3.78 15.91
CA LYS A 187 -55.21 2.98 14.68
C LYS A 187 -54.78 1.54 14.91
N TRP A 188 -53.82 1.26 15.78
CA TRP A 188 -53.39 -0.10 16.06
C TRP A 188 -54.45 -0.91 16.80
N VAL A 189 -55.20 -0.27 17.71
CA VAL A 189 -56.33 -0.90 18.41
C VAL A 189 -57.49 -1.15 17.44
N GLU A 190 -57.83 -0.17 16.60
CA GLU A 190 -58.86 -0.30 15.57
C GLU A 190 -58.48 -1.37 14.52
N ASP A 191 -57.23 -1.39 14.03
CA ASP A 191 -56.75 -2.40 13.08
C ASP A 191 -56.76 -3.81 13.70
N LYS A 192 -56.44 -3.92 15.00
CA LYS A 192 -56.54 -5.18 15.75
C LYS A 192 -57.99 -5.65 15.83
N GLU A 193 -58.91 -4.78 16.22
CA GLU A 193 -60.34 -5.08 16.31
C GLU A 193 -60.96 -5.39 14.94
N GLU A 194 -60.56 -4.69 13.88
CA GLU A 194 -61.07 -4.90 12.53
C GLU A 194 -60.57 -6.24 11.95
N CYS A 195 -59.31 -6.62 12.20
CA CYS A 195 -58.82 -7.95 11.87
C CYS A 195 -59.55 -9.04 12.66
N GLU A 196 -59.84 -8.81 13.93
CA GLU A 196 -60.58 -9.76 14.76
C GLU A 196 -62.04 -9.90 14.30
N ASN A 197 -62.69 -8.80 13.92
CA ASN A 197 -64.03 -8.83 13.35
C ASN A 197 -64.07 -9.51 11.98
N LYS A 198 -63.09 -9.25 11.10
CA LYS A 198 -62.98 -9.95 9.80
C LYS A 198 -62.80 -11.46 9.98
N THR A 199 -62.03 -11.90 10.98
CA THR A 199 -61.89 -13.33 11.28
C THR A 199 -63.16 -13.93 11.87
N ARG A 200 -63.85 -13.23 12.78
CA ARG A 200 -65.16 -13.64 13.31
C ARG A 200 -66.22 -13.74 12.21
N GLU A 201 -66.29 -12.78 11.30
CA GLU A 201 -67.21 -12.80 10.15
C GLU A 201 -66.91 -13.94 9.18
N ALA A 202 -65.63 -14.20 8.89
CA ALA A 202 -65.24 -15.33 8.03
C ALA A 202 -65.66 -16.68 8.64
N VAL A 203 -65.53 -16.85 9.96
CA VAL A 203 -65.96 -18.06 10.67
C VAL A 203 -67.48 -18.21 10.66
N LEU A 204 -68.23 -17.12 10.91
CA LEU A 204 -69.70 -17.14 10.83
C LEU A 204 -70.20 -17.49 9.43
N LYS A 205 -69.58 -16.91 8.39
CA LYS A 205 -69.92 -17.18 6.99
C LYS A 205 -69.57 -18.61 6.57
N ALA A 206 -68.47 -19.18 7.07
CA ALA A 206 -68.13 -20.58 6.84
C ALA A 206 -69.12 -21.53 7.51
N LEU A 207 -69.62 -21.19 8.71
CA LEU A 207 -70.63 -21.96 9.42
C LEU A 207 -72.00 -21.90 8.70
N GLU A 208 -72.39 -20.74 8.19
CA GLU A 208 -73.63 -20.57 7.43
C GLU A 208 -73.56 -21.27 6.05
N ARG A 209 -72.41 -21.23 5.38
CA ARG A 209 -72.14 -21.99 4.15
C ARG A 209 -72.16 -23.50 4.40
N SER A 210 -71.61 -23.96 5.54
CA SER A 210 -71.68 -25.36 5.97
C SER A 210 -73.11 -25.82 6.29
N SER A 211 -74.03 -24.90 6.62
CA SER A 211 -75.42 -25.22 6.91
C SER A 211 -76.32 -25.24 5.67
N SER A 212 -75.83 -24.83 4.49
CA SER A 212 -76.66 -24.55 3.30
C SER A 212 -76.32 -25.38 2.06
N GLU A 213 -75.30 -26.25 2.10
CA GLU A 213 -74.90 -27.09 0.96
C GLU A 213 -74.56 -28.53 1.44
N GLU A 214 -75.54 -29.43 1.32
CA GLU A 214 -75.31 -30.88 1.25
C GLU A 214 -75.03 -31.27 -0.21
N GLY A 215 -73.86 -31.86 -0.48
CA GLY A 215 -73.50 -32.40 -1.81
C GLY A 215 -72.00 -32.66 -1.97
N GLU A 216 -71.64 -33.93 -2.05
CA GLU A 216 -70.32 -34.57 -1.92
C GLU A 216 -69.24 -34.19 -2.95
N GLU A 217 -67.95 -34.10 -2.55
CA GLU A 217 -66.91 -35.13 -2.83
C GLU A 217 -65.54 -34.75 -2.21
N GLU A 218 -64.80 -35.78 -1.80
CA GLU A 218 -63.53 -35.74 -1.06
C GLU A 218 -62.31 -35.25 -1.88
N VAL A 219 -61.23 -34.80 -1.21
CA VAL A 219 -59.87 -35.43 -1.27
C VAL A 219 -58.91 -34.79 -0.24
N LYS A 220 -58.61 -35.60 0.78
CA LYS A 220 -57.35 -35.84 1.53
C LYS A 220 -56.59 -34.74 2.32
N PRO A 221 -56.23 -35.03 3.59
CA PRO A 221 -55.33 -34.25 4.42
C PRO A 221 -53.87 -34.67 4.20
N SER A 222 -52.94 -33.72 4.22
CA SER A 222 -51.51 -34.01 4.36
C SER A 222 -50.91 -33.21 5.52
N ALA A 223 -50.27 -33.98 6.40
CA ALA A 223 -49.68 -33.59 7.66
C ALA A 223 -48.30 -32.92 7.48
N SER A 224 -47.89 -32.16 8.50
CA SER A 224 -46.55 -32.16 9.12
C SER A 224 -46.24 -30.75 9.66
N THR A 225 -46.47 -30.47 10.94
CA THR A 225 -45.45 -30.52 12.00
C THR A 225 -44.05 -30.04 11.58
N LYS A 226 -43.68 -28.83 11.99
CA LYS A 226 -42.33 -28.61 12.54
C LYS A 226 -42.36 -27.54 13.62
N ALA A 227 -42.09 -28.03 14.82
CA ALA A 227 -41.91 -27.27 16.03
C ALA A 227 -40.73 -26.30 15.90
N ALA A 228 -40.93 -25.11 16.47
CA ALA A 228 -39.86 -24.16 16.74
C ALA A 228 -38.93 -24.75 17.82
N ALA A 229 -37.63 -24.79 17.53
CA ALA A 229 -36.60 -25.01 18.55
C ALA A 229 -36.15 -23.65 19.11
N PRO A 230 -35.88 -23.55 20.42
CA PRO A 230 -35.74 -22.30 21.14
C PRO A 230 -34.41 -21.59 20.89
N ARG A 231 -34.47 -20.27 21.07
CA ARG A 231 -33.37 -19.31 21.06
C ARG A 231 -32.38 -19.68 22.17
N THR A 232 -31.09 -19.81 21.84
CA THR A 232 -30.03 -19.87 22.83
C THR A 232 -29.85 -18.49 23.46
N MET A 233 -30.02 -18.44 24.79
CA MET A 233 -29.67 -17.28 25.61
C MET A 233 -28.15 -17.18 25.75
N PHE A 234 -27.73 -15.93 25.89
CA PHE A 234 -26.50 -15.46 26.48
C PHE A 234 -26.00 -16.27 27.69
N GLY A 235 -24.68 -16.47 27.74
CA GLY A 235 -23.89 -16.69 28.95
C GLY A 235 -23.40 -18.12 29.13
N TRP A 236 -22.09 -18.24 29.38
CA TRP A 236 -21.34 -19.43 29.83
C TRP A 236 -20.81 -20.35 28.73
N GLU A 237 -19.70 -19.92 28.10
CA GLU A 237 -18.56 -20.71 27.56
C GLU A 237 -17.93 -19.93 26.39
N ASP A 238 -17.00 -19.00 26.68
CA ASP A 238 -15.88 -18.62 25.78
C ASP A 238 -14.96 -17.53 26.39
N GLU A 239 -14.72 -17.58 27.70
CA GLU A 239 -13.61 -16.86 28.31
C GLU A 239 -12.60 -17.95 28.71
N ASP A 240 -11.56 -18.19 27.90
CA ASP A 240 -10.20 -18.61 28.33
C ASP A 240 -9.23 -19.11 27.22
N GLU A 241 -9.51 -19.01 25.90
CA GLU A 241 -8.56 -19.50 24.87
C GLU A 241 -7.88 -18.46 23.94
N GLU A 242 -8.12 -17.15 24.06
CA GLU A 242 -7.45 -16.14 23.20
C GLU A 242 -6.31 -15.36 23.87
N PHE A 243 -5.73 -15.92 24.95
CA PHE A 243 -4.43 -15.49 25.46
C PHE A 243 -3.34 -16.40 24.88
N MET A 244 -2.54 -15.86 23.96
CA MET A 244 -1.32 -16.42 23.32
C MET A 244 -1.50 -16.88 21.85
N SER A 245 -1.41 -15.94 20.91
CA SER A 245 -0.75 -16.20 19.63
C SER A 245 0.01 -14.95 19.16
N ASP A 246 1.30 -14.95 19.51
CA ASP A 246 2.33 -14.08 18.96
C ASP A 246 2.78 -14.70 17.62
N SER A 247 2.55 -14.00 16.50
CA SER A 247 3.17 -14.36 15.23
C SER A 247 3.39 -13.11 14.38
N GLU A 248 4.67 -12.86 14.12
CA GLU A 248 5.25 -11.86 13.23
C GLU A 248 4.67 -11.94 11.82
N GLU A 249 4.19 -10.81 11.28
CA GLU A 249 4.05 -10.62 9.83
C GLU A 249 4.60 -9.24 9.44
N GLU A 250 5.68 -9.27 8.66
CA GLU A 250 6.31 -8.11 8.03
C GLU A 250 5.37 -7.52 6.96
N GLU A 251 4.95 -6.27 7.15
CA GLU A 251 4.12 -5.56 6.18
C GLU A 251 5.01 -4.83 5.14
N GLU A 252 5.13 -5.42 3.95
CA GLU A 252 5.65 -4.77 2.74
C GLU A 252 4.76 -3.58 2.35
N VAL A 253 5.26 -2.35 2.49
CA VAL A 253 4.62 -1.15 1.95
C VAL A 253 4.91 -1.04 0.46
N SER A 254 3.90 -1.31 -0.37
CA SER A 254 3.90 -1.12 -1.82
C SER A 254 3.93 0.37 -2.21
N GLU A 255 4.73 0.70 -3.22
CA GLU A 255 5.07 2.06 -3.67
C GLU A 255 4.03 2.73 -4.60
N GLU A 256 2.73 2.56 -4.36
CA GLU A 256 1.68 3.09 -5.25
C GLU A 256 0.72 4.07 -4.55
N ASP A 257 1.22 5.14 -3.94
CA ASP A 257 0.36 6.30 -3.65
C ASP A 257 1.15 7.63 -3.56
N VAL A 258 1.87 7.96 -4.64
CA VAL A 258 2.39 9.33 -4.84
C VAL A 258 1.37 10.12 -5.65
N LYS A 259 0.40 10.73 -4.95
CA LYS A 259 -0.46 11.77 -5.54
C LYS A 259 0.40 12.94 -6.03
N VAL A 260 0.34 13.15 -7.34
CA VAL A 260 0.87 14.29 -8.09
C VAL A 260 0.31 15.59 -7.51
N ILE A 261 1.17 16.40 -6.90
CA ILE A 261 0.84 17.79 -6.55
C ILE A 261 1.31 18.66 -7.72
N GLU A 262 0.40 18.97 -8.63
CA GLU A 262 0.58 20.02 -9.64
C GLU A 262 0.64 21.40 -8.96
N GLY A 263 1.85 21.96 -8.88
CA GLY A 263 2.06 23.35 -8.50
C GLY A 263 1.91 24.29 -9.70
N LYS A 264 0.73 24.87 -9.88
CA LYS A 264 0.47 26.01 -10.77
C LYS A 264 1.40 27.18 -10.44
N GLY A 265 2.01 27.74 -11.48
CA GLY A 265 2.99 28.83 -11.38
C GLY A 265 2.42 30.17 -10.90
N LYS A 266 3.35 31.05 -10.50
CA LYS A 266 3.19 32.50 -10.58
C LYS A 266 4.50 33.09 -11.08
N GLY A 267 4.48 33.56 -12.33
CA GLY A 267 5.42 34.59 -12.75
C GLY A 267 5.10 35.90 -12.06
N LYS A 268 6.13 36.69 -11.77
CA LYS A 268 6.08 38.14 -11.76
C LYS A 268 7.45 38.67 -12.15
N ALA A 269 7.46 39.43 -13.23
CA ALA A 269 8.53 40.34 -13.62
C ALA A 269 8.65 41.46 -12.58
N VAL A 270 9.88 41.89 -12.29
CA VAL A 270 10.45 43.23 -12.56
C VAL A 270 11.95 43.04 -12.77
#